data_AF-A0A8B8A712-F1
#
_entry.id   AF-A0A8B8A712-F1
#
_cell.length_a   1.000
_cell.length_b   1.000
_cell.length_c   1.000
_cell.angle_alpha   90.00
_cell.angle_beta   90.00
_cell.angle_gamma   90.00
#
_symmetry.space_group_name_H-M   'P 1'
#
loop_
_entity.id
_entity.type
_entity.pdbx_description
1 polymer ?
#
loop_
_entity_poly.entity_id
_entity_poly.type
_entity_poly.pdbx_seq_one_letter_code
_entity_poly.pdbx_strand_id
1 'polypeptide(L)'
;MRRRLLLKDVMKDDTSCKFYTGLSLAMFGFLFTFLSNSAKSMTYWRGGDTSNERKQTQKKGPKRVLSIKEEMILMLLTLRRGYDSISLSNMFGISDTLVSRIFATWTSLVSKELGFLIRWPSKEQVRYKRPACFKHFP
;
A
#
# COMPACT_ATOMS: atom_id res chain seq x y z
N MET A 1 -14.05 -2.91 -16.01
CA MET A 1 -12.84 -3.69 -16.42
C MET A 1 -12.77 -4.94 -15.55
N ARG A 2 -12.62 -6.15 -16.10
CA ARG A 2 -12.54 -7.38 -15.27
C ARG A 2 -11.17 -7.43 -14.57
N ARG A 3 -11.14 -7.53 -13.23
CA ARG A 3 -9.93 -7.66 -12.37
C ARG A 3 -8.78 -8.47 -12.99
N ARG A 4 -9.06 -9.64 -13.56
CA ARG A 4 -8.07 -10.51 -14.21
C ARG A 4 -7.37 -9.87 -15.41
N LEU A 5 -8.09 -9.05 -16.19
CA LEU A 5 -7.53 -8.35 -17.35
C LEU A 5 -6.58 -7.25 -16.88
N LEU A 6 -6.97 -6.47 -15.87
CA LEU A 6 -6.09 -5.45 -15.27
C LEU A 6 -4.75 -6.05 -14.83
N LEU A 7 -4.76 -7.18 -14.12
CA LEU A 7 -3.53 -7.81 -13.67
C LEU A 7 -2.64 -8.28 -14.82
N LYS A 8 -3.25 -8.78 -15.90
CA LYS A 8 -2.52 -9.16 -17.11
C LYS A 8 -1.91 -7.95 -17.78
N ASP A 9 -2.65 -6.84 -17.86
CA ASP A 9 -2.18 -5.59 -18.48
C ASP A 9 -1.04 -4.98 -17.66
N VAL A 10 -1.18 -4.92 -16.33
CA VAL A 10 -0.15 -4.40 -15.42
C VAL A 10 1.14 -5.23 -15.50
N MET A 11 1.02 -6.56 -15.65
CA MET A 11 2.15 -7.49 -15.65
C MET A 11 2.58 -7.94 -17.05
N LYS A 12 2.14 -7.24 -18.10
CA LYS A 12 2.37 -7.64 -19.49
C LYS A 12 3.85 -7.55 -19.88
N ASP A 13 4.44 -6.41 -19.60
CA ASP A 13 5.82 -6.06 -19.93
C ASP A 13 6.36 -5.00 -18.96
N ASP A 14 7.66 -4.73 -19.02
CA ASP A 14 8.33 -3.77 -18.14
C ASP A 14 7.79 -2.35 -18.28
N THR A 15 7.41 -1.95 -19.50
CA THR A 15 6.84 -0.62 -19.78
C THR A 15 5.48 -0.46 -19.09
N SER A 16 4.63 -1.47 -19.22
CA SER A 16 3.30 -1.53 -18.61
C SER A 16 3.41 -1.58 -17.09
N CYS A 17 4.27 -2.44 -16.55
CA CYS A 17 4.49 -2.54 -15.11
C CYS A 17 4.96 -1.20 -14.53
N LYS A 18 5.92 -0.54 -15.19
CA LYS A 18 6.43 0.76 -14.77
C LYS A 18 5.39 1.87 -14.90
N PHE A 19 4.56 1.82 -15.94
CA PHE A 19 3.48 2.78 -16.14
C PHE A 19 2.46 2.73 -14.99
N TYR A 20 2.03 1.53 -14.60
CA TYR A 20 1.01 1.32 -13.57
C TYR A 20 1.54 1.40 -12.15
N THR A 21 2.69 0.78 -11.87
CA THR A 21 3.21 0.60 -10.51
C THR A 21 4.43 1.46 -10.19
N GLY A 22 5.08 2.03 -11.22
CA GLY A 22 6.35 2.74 -11.08
C GLY A 22 7.58 1.84 -11.05
N LEU A 23 7.41 0.52 -11.06
CA LEU A 23 8.49 -0.47 -10.95
C LEU A 23 8.64 -1.28 -12.24
N SER A 24 9.86 -1.73 -12.56
CA SER A 24 10.04 -2.80 -13.55
C SER A 24 9.49 -4.12 -13.02
N LEU A 25 9.26 -5.11 -13.89
CA LEU A 25 8.78 -6.44 -13.47
C LEU A 25 9.76 -7.09 -12.49
N ALA A 26 11.07 -6.92 -12.71
CA ALA A 26 12.11 -7.43 -11.83
C ALA A 26 12.04 -6.79 -10.44
N MET A 27 11.93 -5.45 -10.37
CA MET A 27 11.80 -4.72 -9.10
C MET A 27 10.50 -5.06 -8.37
N PHE A 28 9.40 -5.18 -9.11
CA PHE A 28 8.12 -5.62 -8.55
C PHE A 28 8.24 -7.02 -7.95
N GLY A 29 8.85 -7.96 -8.68
CA GLY A 29 9.06 -9.33 -8.22
C GLY A 29 9.92 -9.39 -6.96
N PHE A 30 11.03 -8.66 -6.95
CA PHE A 30 11.90 -8.54 -5.78
C PHE A 30 11.15 -7.99 -4.55
N LEU A 31 10.46 -6.86 -4.74
CA LEU A 31 9.69 -6.21 -3.67
C LEU A 31 8.56 -7.12 -3.16
N PHE A 32 7.86 -7.80 -4.07
CA PHE A 32 6.82 -8.74 -3.72
C PHE A 32 7.37 -9.87 -2.84
N THR A 33 8.48 -10.48 -3.25
CA THR A 33 9.13 -11.56 -2.48
C THR A 33 9.54 -11.08 -1.10
N PHE A 34 10.17 -9.90 -1.02
CA PHE A 34 10.59 -9.26 0.24
C PHE A 34 9.41 -9.03 1.20
N LEU A 35 8.31 -8.44 0.70
CA LEU A 35 7.14 -8.10 1.53
C LEU A 35 6.19 -9.30 1.77
N SER A 36 6.28 -10.37 0.98
CA SER A 36 5.30 -11.46 0.98
C SER A 36 5.15 -12.14 2.33
N ASN A 37 6.24 -12.29 3.09
CA ASN A 37 6.22 -12.94 4.39
C ASN A 37 5.46 -12.09 5.42
N SER A 38 5.81 -10.80 5.56
CA SER A 38 5.10 -9.85 6.42
C SER A 38 3.64 -9.68 5.99
N ALA A 39 3.38 -9.68 4.69
CA ALA A 39 2.02 -9.51 4.15
C ALA A 39 1.11 -10.70 4.44
N LYS A 40 1.63 -11.93 4.59
CA LYS A 40 0.85 -13.11 4.98
C LYS A 40 0.35 -13.02 6.42
N SER A 41 1.17 -12.49 7.34
CA SER A 41 0.80 -12.30 8.74
C SER A 41 0.00 -11.03 9.02
N MET A 42 -0.14 -10.15 8.03
CA MET A 42 -0.81 -8.86 8.17
C MET A 42 -2.31 -9.00 8.46
N THR A 43 -2.81 -8.21 9.41
CA THR A 43 -4.24 -8.03 9.71
C THR A 43 -4.73 -6.70 9.14
N TYR A 44 -5.92 -6.67 8.53
CA TYR A 44 -6.45 -5.42 8.00
C TYR A 44 -6.72 -4.42 9.11
N TRP A 45 -6.38 -3.16 8.84
CA TRP A 45 -6.67 -2.05 9.71
C TRP A 45 -8.18 -1.96 9.99
N ARG A 46 -8.51 -1.96 11.28
CA ARG A 46 -9.85 -1.65 11.82
C ARG A 46 -9.66 -0.35 12.59
N GLY A 47 -10.47 0.66 12.29
CA GLY A 47 -10.33 1.98 12.91
C GLY A 47 -10.43 1.97 14.44
N GLY A 48 -10.12 3.13 15.03
CA GLY A 48 -9.82 3.40 16.45
C GLY A 48 -10.54 2.56 17.52
N ASP A 49 -9.81 2.35 18.61
CA ASP A 49 -10.06 1.49 19.76
C ASP A 49 -11.51 1.08 20.02
N THR A 50 -11.74 -0.23 19.97
CA THR A 50 -12.68 -0.86 20.91
C THR A 50 -11.84 -1.50 22.00
N SER A 51 -11.55 -0.71 23.03
CA SER A 51 -11.21 -1.17 24.37
C SER A 51 -12.36 -2.05 24.88
N ASN A 52 -12.34 -3.30 24.48
CA ASN A 52 -13.06 -4.36 25.13
C ASN A 52 -12.27 -5.62 24.86
N GLU A 53 -11.44 -5.97 25.84
CA GLU A 53 -10.85 -7.29 26.05
C GLU A 53 -11.96 -8.34 26.22
N ARG A 54 -12.84 -8.47 25.23
CA ARG A 54 -13.63 -9.68 25.09
C ARG A 54 -12.64 -10.70 24.58
N LYS A 55 -12.32 -11.67 25.44
CA LYS A 55 -11.67 -12.96 25.14
C LYS A 55 -12.23 -13.52 23.82
N GLN A 56 -11.71 -13.03 22.70
CA GLN A 56 -12.14 -13.45 21.37
C GLN A 56 -11.29 -14.66 21.07
N THR A 57 -11.90 -15.83 21.31
CA THR A 57 -11.52 -17.08 20.67
C THR A 57 -11.03 -16.81 19.26
N GLN A 58 -9.92 -17.44 18.86
CA GLN A 58 -9.23 -17.26 17.59
C GLN A 58 -10.12 -17.58 16.37
N LYS A 59 -11.16 -16.78 16.12
CA LYS A 59 -11.95 -16.82 14.92
C LYS A 59 -11.12 -16.09 13.87
N LYS A 60 -10.37 -16.88 13.08
CA LYS A 60 -9.70 -16.38 11.88
C LYS A 60 -10.72 -15.54 11.11
N GLY A 61 -10.39 -14.27 10.90
CA GLY A 61 -11.28 -13.34 10.20
C GLY A 61 -11.68 -13.87 8.82
N PRO A 62 -12.65 -13.22 8.16
CA PRO A 62 -13.07 -13.60 6.81
C PRO A 62 -11.86 -13.80 5.89
N LYS A 63 -11.89 -14.86 5.07
CA LYS A 63 -10.83 -15.14 4.09
C LYS A 63 -10.64 -13.91 3.20
N ARG A 64 -9.38 -13.58 2.89
CA ARG A 64 -9.06 -12.46 2.00
C ARG A 64 -9.71 -12.67 0.63
N VAL A 65 -10.38 -11.64 0.12
CA VAL A 65 -11.03 -11.65 -1.20
C VAL A 65 -10.01 -11.43 -2.32
N LEU A 66 -8.97 -10.65 -2.03
CA LEU A 66 -7.83 -10.42 -2.92
C LEU A 66 -6.66 -11.29 -2.50
N SER A 67 -5.87 -11.75 -3.47
CA SER A 67 -4.55 -12.31 -3.20
C SER A 67 -3.57 -11.20 -2.78
N ILE A 68 -2.50 -11.57 -2.08
CA ILE A 68 -1.46 -10.64 -1.64
C ILE A 68 -0.89 -9.83 -2.81
N LYS A 69 -0.71 -10.46 -3.98
CA LYS A 69 -0.20 -9.79 -5.19
C LYS A 69 -1.18 -8.72 -5.68
N GLU A 70 -2.47 -9.01 -5.67
CA GLU A 70 -3.52 -8.08 -6.11
C GLU A 70 -3.65 -6.89 -5.17
N GLU A 71 -3.56 -7.12 -3.86
CA GLU A 71 -3.56 -6.04 -2.88
C GLU A 71 -2.33 -5.14 -3.03
N MET A 72 -1.15 -5.71 -3.28
CA MET A 72 0.06 -4.93 -3.52
C MET A 72 -0.07 -4.08 -4.79
N ILE A 73 -0.64 -4.63 -5.88
CA ILE A 73 -0.91 -3.88 -7.10
C ILE A 73 -1.93 -2.76 -6.84
N LEU A 74 -3.00 -3.03 -6.08
CA LEU A 74 -3.97 -2.01 -5.69
C LEU A 74 -3.28 -0.83 -4.99
N MET A 75 -2.43 -1.12 -3.99
CA MET A 75 -1.66 -0.09 -3.29
C MET A 75 -0.74 0.70 -4.24
N LEU A 76 0.01 0.02 -5.11
CA LEU A 76 0.93 0.68 -6.03
C LEU A 76 0.19 1.52 -7.09
N LEU A 77 -0.97 1.05 -7.56
CA LEU A 77 -1.84 1.82 -8.46
C LEU A 77 -2.32 3.11 -7.77
N THR A 78 -2.74 3.05 -6.51
CA THR A 78 -3.13 4.24 -5.75
C THR A 78 -1.94 5.18 -5.59
N LEU A 79 -0.77 4.71 -5.15
CA LEU A 79 0.41 5.55 -4.92
C LEU A 79 0.96 6.18 -6.22
N ARG A 80 1.02 5.42 -7.30
CA ARG A 80 1.65 5.87 -8.55
C ARG A 80 0.72 6.71 -9.42
N ARG A 81 -0.56 6.32 -9.49
CA ARG A 81 -1.54 6.89 -10.44
C ARG A 81 -2.57 7.78 -9.74
N GLY A 82 -2.68 7.73 -8.42
CA GLY A 82 -3.67 8.50 -7.69
C GLY A 82 -5.11 8.06 -7.99
N TYR A 83 -5.33 6.78 -8.32
CA TYR A 83 -6.69 6.27 -8.55
C TYR A 83 -7.53 6.44 -7.29
N ASP A 84 -8.75 6.94 -7.48
CA ASP A 84 -9.74 7.04 -6.43
C ASP A 84 -10.28 5.66 -6.04
N SER A 85 -10.85 5.58 -4.84
CA SER A 85 -11.29 4.33 -4.24
C SER A 85 -12.50 3.72 -4.96
N ILE A 86 -13.36 4.54 -5.60
CA ILE A 86 -14.51 4.09 -6.40
C ILE A 86 -14.03 3.41 -7.68
N SER A 87 -13.10 4.02 -8.39
CA SER A 87 -12.47 3.44 -9.59
C SER A 87 -11.81 2.10 -9.27
N LEU A 88 -11.06 2.03 -8.16
CA LEU A 88 -10.42 0.78 -7.73
C LEU A 88 -11.45 -0.27 -7.29
N SER A 89 -12.50 0.12 -6.60
CA SER A 89 -13.64 -0.74 -6.23
C SER A 89 -14.22 -1.41 -7.47
N ASN A 90 -14.48 -0.63 -8.53
CA ASN A 90 -14.99 -1.13 -9.80
C ASN A 90 -14.00 -2.02 -10.56
N MET A 91 -12.70 -1.70 -10.51
CA MET A 91 -11.64 -2.49 -11.18
C MET A 91 -11.39 -3.85 -10.50
N PHE A 92 -11.39 -3.87 -9.16
CA PHE A 92 -11.08 -5.06 -8.36
C PHE A 92 -12.33 -5.86 -7.96
N GLY A 93 -13.53 -5.31 -8.14
CA GLY A 93 -14.80 -5.96 -7.79
C GLY A 93 -14.95 -6.15 -6.29
N ILE A 94 -14.55 -5.16 -5.50
CA ILE A 94 -14.62 -5.14 -4.04
C ILE A 94 -15.27 -3.85 -3.57
N SER A 95 -15.72 -3.77 -2.32
CA SER A 95 -16.30 -2.53 -1.80
C SER A 95 -15.25 -1.42 -1.64
N ASP A 96 -15.67 -0.17 -1.80
CA ASP A 96 -14.88 1.03 -1.57
C ASP A 96 -14.22 1.05 -0.18
N THR A 97 -14.98 0.65 0.84
CA THR A 97 -14.46 0.50 2.21
C THR A 97 -13.32 -0.52 2.30
N LEU A 98 -13.40 -1.62 1.54
CA LEU A 98 -12.35 -2.63 1.52
C LEU A 98 -11.10 -2.12 0.78
N VAL A 99 -11.26 -1.35 -0.31
CA VAL A 99 -10.15 -0.67 -1.00
C VAL A 99 -9.39 0.20 -0.01
N SER A 100 -10.09 1.07 0.71
CA SER A 100 -9.49 1.98 1.69
C SER A 100 -8.77 1.23 2.82
N ARG A 101 -9.35 0.15 3.34
CA ARG A 101 -8.70 -0.70 4.36
C ARG A 101 -7.45 -1.37 3.81
N ILE A 102 -7.50 -1.93 2.61
CA ILE A 102 -6.34 -2.55 1.97
C ILE A 102 -5.24 -1.51 1.81
N PHE A 103 -5.56 -0.34 1.24
CA PHE A 103 -4.59 0.73 1.03
C PHE A 103 -3.93 1.20 2.34
N ALA A 104 -4.71 1.45 3.39
CA ALA A 104 -4.17 1.87 4.69
C ALA A 104 -3.27 0.79 5.32
N THR A 105 -3.70 -0.47 5.26
CA THR A 105 -2.95 -1.59 5.84
C THR A 105 -1.62 -1.81 5.10
N TRP A 106 -1.65 -1.82 3.78
CA TRP A 106 -0.45 -1.98 2.96
C TRP A 106 0.52 -0.80 3.08
N THR A 107 0.01 0.43 3.13
CA THR A 107 0.86 1.62 3.34
C THR A 107 1.56 1.56 4.69
N SER A 108 0.88 1.10 5.74
CA SER A 108 1.49 0.88 7.07
C SER A 108 2.58 -0.19 7.03
N LEU A 109 2.31 -1.34 6.38
CA LEU A 109 3.29 -2.41 6.21
C LEU A 109 4.52 -1.93 5.43
N VAL A 110 4.33 -1.27 4.29
CA VAL A 110 5.43 -0.76 3.46
C VAL A 110 6.22 0.31 4.18
N SER A 111 5.56 1.22 4.91
CA SER A 111 6.23 2.23 5.74
C SER A 111 7.13 1.59 6.80
N LYS A 112 6.66 0.50 7.43
CA LYS A 112 7.45 -0.25 8.41
C LYS A 112 8.62 -0.99 7.76
N GLU A 113 8.35 -1.76 6.70
CA GLU A 113 9.35 -2.65 6.08
C GLU A 113 10.37 -1.88 5.24
N LEU A 114 9.98 -0.81 4.56
CA LEU A 114 10.86 0.01 3.71
C LEU A 114 11.31 1.30 4.39
N GLY A 115 10.93 1.54 5.65
CA GLY A 115 11.28 2.77 6.37
C GLY A 115 12.78 3.02 6.45
N PHE A 116 13.60 1.96 6.47
CA PHE A 116 15.05 2.06 6.47
C PHE A 116 15.64 2.67 5.19
N LEU A 117 14.91 2.65 4.07
CA LEU A 117 15.33 3.29 2.82
C LEU A 117 15.20 4.81 2.87
N ILE A 118 14.33 5.34 3.75
CA ILE A 118 14.06 6.77 3.86
C ILE A 118 14.89 7.34 5.00
N ARG A 119 16.01 7.99 4.67
CA ARG A 119 16.79 8.75 5.64
C ARG A 119 16.22 10.15 5.78
N TRP A 120 15.34 10.33 6.76
CA TRP A 120 14.82 11.65 7.09
C TRP A 120 15.96 12.55 7.61
N PRO A 121 16.10 13.78 7.09
CA PRO A 121 17.08 14.73 7.62
C PRO A 121 16.73 15.12 9.05
N SER A 122 17.75 15.41 9.87
CA SER A 122 17.51 15.90 11.23
C SER A 122 16.82 17.26 11.20
N LYS A 123 16.10 17.61 12.27
CA LYS A 123 15.46 18.93 12.41
C LYS A 123 16.47 20.08 12.21
N GLU A 124 17.70 19.88 12.68
CA GLU A 124 18.80 20.84 12.52
C GLU A 124 19.22 20.98 11.06
N GLN A 125 19.40 19.88 10.34
CA GLN A 125 19.73 19.90 8.90
C GLN A 125 18.63 20.59 8.09
N VAL A 126 17.37 20.33 8.43
CA VAL A 126 16.22 21.01 7.80
C VAL A 126 16.25 22.50 8.10
N ARG A 127 16.50 22.91 9.36
CA ARG A 127 16.56 24.34 9.75
C ARG A 127 17.73 25.06 9.08
N TYR A 128 18.90 24.42 9.00
CA TYR A 128 20.09 24.99 8.37
C TYR A 128 19.90 25.17 6.85
N LYS A 129 19.32 24.18 6.16
CA LYS A 129 19.06 24.25 4.72
C LYS A 129 17.72 24.89 4.35
N ARG A 130 17.03 25.50 5.31
CA ARG A 130 15.71 26.09 5.10
C ARG A 130 15.82 27.36 4.22
N PRO A 131 15.06 27.48 3.12
CA PRO A 131 15.03 28.72 2.33
C PRO A 131 14.53 29.91 3.16
N ALA A 132 15.02 31.12 2.84
CA ALA A 132 14.73 32.33 3.61
C ALA A 132 13.23 32.62 3.77
N CYS A 133 12.43 32.35 2.72
CA CYS A 133 10.98 32.51 2.73
C CYS A 133 10.24 31.61 3.73
N PHE A 134 10.89 30.55 4.25
CA PHE A 134 10.32 29.65 5.27
C PHE A 134 10.90 29.89 6.67
N LYS A 135 11.74 30.91 6.88
CA LYS A 135 12.34 31.19 8.20
C LYS A 135 11.31 31.44 9.31
N HIS A 136 10.16 32.02 8.95
CA HIS A 136 9.07 32.35 9.87
C HIS A 136 7.94 31.31 9.90
N PHE A 137 8.07 30.21 9.14
CA PHE A 137 7.09 29.12 9.20
C PHE A 137 7.27 28.36 10.53
N PRO A 138 6.19 28.14 11.30
CA PRO A 138 6.23 27.45 12.59
C PRO A 138 6.85 26.04 12.49
#